data_AF-A0A425Y7S2-F1
#
_entry.id   AF-A0A425Y7S2-F1
#
_cell.length_a   1.000
_cell.length_b   1.000
_cell.length_c   1.000
_cell.angle_alpha   90.00
_cell.angle_beta   90.00
_cell.angle_gamma   90.00
#
_symmetry.space_group_name_H-M   'P 1'
#
loop_
_entity.id
_entity.type
_entity.pdbx_description
1 polymer ?
#
loop_
_entity_poly.entity_id
_entity_poly.type
_entity_poly.pdbx_seq_one_letter_code
_entity_poly.pdbx_strand_id
1 'polypeptide(L)'
;MSKIRSILYTLATILIIIGALFILQDDAFGIIFLGLGLVLNIVYRGINLDLKKVAYFHWLELLKLGNMIFMAAACLSFVFESEQKFNLLILSIVLDLLVNMKEISFKKKI
;
A
#
# COMPACT_ATOMS: atom_id res chain seq x y z
N MET A 1 4.90 -19.48 7.98
CA MET A 1 4.21 -18.47 7.15
C MET A 1 4.31 -17.03 7.68
N SER A 2 4.48 -16.75 8.98
CA SER A 2 4.55 -15.35 9.49
C SER A 2 5.81 -14.58 9.06
N LYS A 3 6.98 -15.24 9.03
CA LYS A 3 8.26 -14.60 8.69
C LYS A 3 8.31 -14.06 7.25
N ILE A 4 7.86 -14.86 6.28
CA ILE A 4 7.83 -14.47 4.86
C ILE A 4 6.93 -13.25 4.65
N ARG A 5 5.76 -13.22 5.31
CA ARG A 5 4.86 -12.06 5.26
C ARG A 5 5.50 -10.80 5.81
N SER A 6 6.21 -10.91 6.94
CA SER A 6 6.90 -9.76 7.52
C SER A 6 7.99 -9.23 6.58
N ILE A 7 8.76 -10.13 5.97
CA ILE A 7 9.81 -9.76 5.00
C ILE A 7 9.19 -9.07 3.78
N LEU A 8 8.09 -9.62 3.24
CA LEU A 8 7.41 -9.06 2.07
C LEU A 8 6.89 -7.64 2.33
N TYR A 9 6.28 -7.40 3.49
CA TYR A 9 5.82 -6.06 3.89
C TYR A 9 6.98 -5.08 4.05
N THR A 10 8.05 -5.49 4.73
CA THR A 10 9.23 -4.63 4.92
C THR A 10 9.86 -4.29 3.57
N LEU A 11 9.99 -5.26 2.67
CA LEU A 11 10.57 -5.07 1.35
C LEU A 11 9.70 -4.15 0.47
N ALA A 12 8.38 -4.32 0.51
CA ALA A 12 7.43 -3.42 -0.14
C ALA A 12 7.58 -1.98 0.36
N THR A 13 7.66 -1.80 1.67
CA THR A 13 7.81 -0.47 2.30
C THR A 13 9.14 0.18 1.92
N ILE A 14 10.24 -0.57 1.95
CA ILE A 14 11.57 -0.07 1.54
C ILE A 14 11.54 0.37 0.07
N LEU A 15 10.96 -0.43 -0.83
CA LEU A 15 10.83 -0.10 -2.25
C LEU A 15 10.02 1.19 -2.48
N ILE A 16 8.93 1.39 -1.74
CA ILE A 16 8.12 2.61 -1.81
C ILE A 16 8.95 3.83 -1.37
N ILE A 17 9.69 3.72 -0.27
CA ILE A 17 10.53 4.81 0.24
C ILE A 17 11.64 5.15 -0.76
N ILE A 18 12.37 4.14 -1.25
CA ILE A 18 13.43 4.32 -2.23
C ILE A 18 12.87 4.93 -3.51
N GLY A 19 11.77 4.38 -4.05
CA GLY A 19 11.13 4.92 -5.25
C GLY A 19 10.69 6.38 -5.08
N ALA A 20 10.15 6.75 -3.92
CA ALA A 20 9.79 8.13 -3.62
C ALA A 20 11.01 9.06 -3.57
N LEU A 21 12.14 8.62 -3.01
CA LEU A 21 13.38 9.38 -3.00
C LEU A 21 13.94 9.61 -4.40
N PHE A 22 13.92 8.60 -5.28
CA PHE A 22 14.36 8.73 -6.66
C PHE A 22 13.46 9.66 -7.48
N ILE A 23 12.14 9.61 -7.25
CA ILE A 23 11.20 10.57 -7.86
C ILE A 23 11.53 12.01 -7.46
N LEU A 24 11.90 12.27 -6.20
CA LEU A 24 12.30 13.60 -5.74
C LEU A 24 13.59 14.11 -6.40
N GLN A 25 14.40 13.19 -6.93
CA GLN A 25 15.63 13.49 -7.67
C GLN A 25 15.40 13.53 -9.19
N ASP A 26 14.14 13.49 -9.63
CA ASP A 26 13.73 13.47 -11.04
C ASP A 26 14.29 12.28 -11.84
N ASP A 27 14.54 11.17 -11.14
CA ASP A 27 15.05 9.94 -11.74
C ASP A 27 13.90 9.02 -12.19
N ALA A 28 13.90 8.64 -13.46
CA ALA A 28 12.93 7.73 -14.06
C ALA A 28 12.89 6.35 -13.40
N PHE A 29 13.99 5.90 -12.77
CA PHE A 29 14.00 4.66 -11.99
C PHE A 29 13.08 4.73 -10.77
N GLY A 30 12.78 5.92 -10.26
CA GLY A 30 11.90 6.12 -9.12
C GLY A 30 10.51 5.56 -9.33
N ILE A 31 9.93 5.72 -10.52
CA ILE A 31 8.60 5.21 -10.88
C ILE A 31 8.58 3.68 -10.86
N ILE A 32 9.66 3.04 -11.33
CA ILE A 32 9.77 1.57 -11.38
C ILE A 32 9.80 1.00 -9.96
N PHE A 33 10.67 1.54 -9.10
CA PHE A 33 10.77 1.09 -7.71
C PHE A 33 9.47 1.34 -6.93
N LEU A 34 8.82 2.48 -7.16
CA LEU A 34 7.52 2.79 -6.55
C LEU A 34 6.41 1.85 -7.01
N GLY A 35 6.32 1.60 -8.32
CA GLY A 35 5.35 0.67 -8.89
C GLY A 35 5.54 -0.74 -8.33
N LEU A 36 6.77 -1.23 -8.30
CA LEU A 36 7.10 -2.53 -7.70
C LEU A 36 6.72 -2.57 -6.21
N GLY A 37 7.08 -1.55 -5.44
CA GLY A 37 6.76 -1.47 -4.01
C GLY A 37 5.26 -1.48 -3.73
N LEU A 38 4.48 -0.70 -4.49
CA LEU A 38 3.02 -0.66 -4.39
C LEU A 38 2.37 -2.00 -4.75
N VAL A 39 2.78 -2.62 -5.87
CA VAL A 39 2.28 -3.94 -6.28
C VAL A 39 2.57 -4.98 -5.20
N LEU A 40 3.79 -4.97 -4.65
CA LEU A 40 4.17 -5.90 -3.59
C LEU A 40 3.34 -5.69 -2.32
N ASN A 41 3.01 -4.44 -1.98
CA ASN A 41 2.15 -4.11 -0.84
C ASN A 41 0.70 -4.56 -1.07
N ILE A 42 0.16 -4.39 -2.29
CA ILE A 42 -1.17 -4.90 -2.67
C ILE A 42 -1.20 -6.43 -2.53
N VAL A 43 -0.19 -7.13 -3.05
CA VAL A 43 -0.10 -8.60 -2.93
C VAL A 43 -0.03 -9.03 -1.47
N TYR A 44 0.79 -8.37 -0.66
CA TYR A 44 0.86 -8.61 0.78
C TYR A 44 -0.50 -8.46 1.46
N ARG A 45 -1.21 -7.35 1.18
CA ARG A 45 -2.54 -7.09 1.75
C ARG A 45 -3.57 -8.11 1.26
N GLY A 46 -3.53 -8.49 -0.02
CA GLY A 46 -4.43 -9.50 -0.60
C GLY A 46 -4.29 -10.86 0.08
N ILE A 47 -3.06 -11.29 0.37
CA ILE A 47 -2.81 -12.56 1.08
C ILE A 47 -3.27 -12.51 2.55
N ASN A 48 -3.25 -11.32 3.17
CA ASN A 48 -3.66 -11.12 4.56
C ASN A 48 -5.13 -10.70 4.72
N LEU A 49 -5.87 -10.51 3.63
CA LEU A 49 -7.26 -10.11 3.66
C LEU A 49 -8.14 -11.31 4.03
N ASP A 50 -8.99 -11.14 5.04
CA ASP A 50 -9.93 -12.18 5.43
C ASP A 50 -11.28 -11.95 4.71
N LEU A 51 -11.42 -12.56 3.53
CA LEU A 51 -12.61 -12.43 2.69
C LEU A 51 -13.92 -12.79 3.41
N LYS A 52 -13.87 -13.70 4.40
CA LYS A 52 -15.04 -14.04 5.22
C LYS A 52 -15.46 -12.84 6.06
N LYS A 53 -14.51 -12.14 6.70
CA LYS A 53 -14.79 -10.93 7.49
C LYS A 53 -15.19 -9.73 6.64
N VAL A 54 -14.72 -9.63 5.40
CA VAL A 54 -15.22 -8.65 4.43
C VAL A 54 -16.72 -8.86 4.18
N ALA A 55 -17.16 -10.10 4.00
CA ALA A 55 -18.57 -10.43 3.79
C ALA A 55 -19.47 -10.10 4.99
N TYR A 56 -18.92 -10.12 6.21
CA TYR A 56 -19.60 -9.65 7.43
C TYR A 56 -19.51 -8.14 7.66
N PHE A 57 -19.11 -7.35 6.64
CA PHE A 57 -18.97 -5.89 6.73
C PHE A 57 -18.11 -5.42 7.89
N HIS A 58 -17.04 -6.16 8.20
CA HIS A 58 -16.11 -5.72 9.23
C HIS A 58 -15.34 -4.49 8.73
N TRP A 59 -15.59 -3.32 9.34
CA TRP A 59 -15.07 -2.01 8.91
C TRP A 59 -13.56 -1.99 8.61
N LEU A 60 -12.76 -2.72 9.40
CA LEU A 60 -11.31 -2.81 9.19
C LEU A 60 -10.94 -3.51 7.88
N GLU A 61 -11.62 -4.60 7.53
CA GLU A 61 -11.34 -5.34 6.29
C GLU A 61 -11.83 -4.59 5.05
N LEU A 62 -12.96 -3.86 5.17
CA LEU A 62 -13.42 -2.93 4.13
C LEU A 62 -12.41 -1.79 3.89
N LEU A 63 -11.85 -1.22 4.97
CA LEU A 63 -10.79 -0.20 4.86
C LEU A 63 -9.53 -0.75 4.18
N LYS A 64 -9.12 -1.98 4.48
CA LYS A 64 -7.99 -2.64 3.80
C LYS A 64 -8.26 -2.82 2.31
N LEU A 65 -9.45 -3.28 1.96
CA LEU A 65 -9.86 -3.48 0.57
C LEU A 65 -9.88 -2.14 -0.17
N GLY A 66 -10.49 -1.11 0.41
CA GLY A 66 -10.53 0.24 -0.15
C GLY A 66 -9.13 0.83 -0.35
N ASN A 67 -8.22 0.61 0.60
CA ASN A 67 -6.83 1.04 0.48
C ASN A 67 -6.08 0.32 -0.64
N MET A 68 -6.30 -0.99 -0.84
CA MET A 68 -5.74 -1.70 -2.00
C MET A 68 -6.23 -1.14 -3.32
N ILE A 69 -7.52 -0.77 -3.41
CA ILE A 69 -8.08 -0.14 -4.61
C ILE A 69 -7.44 1.23 -4.84
N PHE A 70 -7.26 2.02 -3.80
CA PHE A 70 -6.58 3.33 -3.88
C PHE A 70 -5.13 3.20 -4.35
N MET A 71 -4.38 2.21 -3.85
CA MET A 71 -3.02 1.93 -4.32
C MET A 71 -2.98 1.53 -5.79
N ALA A 72 -3.91 0.69 -6.22
CA ALA A 72 -4.02 0.29 -7.62
C ALA A 72 -4.35 1.50 -8.52
N ALA A 73 -5.24 2.38 -8.07
CA ALA A 73 -5.55 3.63 -8.77
C ALA A 73 -4.35 4.58 -8.82
N ALA A 74 -3.54 4.65 -7.76
CA ALA A 74 -2.29 5.42 -7.76
C ALA A 74 -1.29 4.83 -8.77
N CYS A 75 -1.09 3.51 -8.79
CA CYS A 75 -0.27 2.84 -9.82
C CYS A 75 -0.75 3.17 -11.24
N LEU A 76 -2.04 3.07 -11.51
CA LEU A 76 -2.62 3.41 -12.82
C LEU A 76 -2.41 4.89 -13.17
N SER A 77 -2.52 5.79 -12.18
CA SER A 77 -2.30 7.23 -12.40
C SER A 77 -0.88 7.55 -12.86
N PHE A 78 0.12 6.75 -12.44
CA PHE A 78 1.48 6.85 -12.99
C PHE A 78 1.58 6.33 -14.42
N VAL A 79 0.90 5.23 -14.74
CA VAL A 79 0.88 4.67 -16.11
C VAL A 79 0.21 5.61 -17.11
N PHE A 80 -0.87 6.28 -16.70
CA PHE A 80 -1.58 7.25 -17.53
C PHE A 80 -0.99 8.68 -17.49
N GLU A 81 0.17 8.86 -16.85
CA GLU A 81 0.84 10.17 -16.68
C GLU A 81 -0.09 11.30 -16.21
N SER A 82 -1.01 10.99 -15.29
CA SER A 82 -1.95 11.99 -14.78
C SER A 82 -1.20 13.11 -14.03
N GLU A 83 -1.65 14.37 -14.20
CA GLU A 83 -1.07 15.54 -13.52
C GLU A 83 -1.12 15.40 -11.99
N GLN A 84 -2.09 14.65 -11.46
CA GLN A 84 -2.29 14.46 -10.02
C GLN A 84 -1.66 13.18 -9.47
N LYS A 85 -0.80 12.49 -10.24
CA LYS A 85 -0.17 11.21 -9.85
C LYS A 85 0.52 11.26 -8.47
N PHE A 86 1.22 12.34 -8.16
CA PHE A 86 1.91 12.52 -6.87
C PHE A 86 0.95 12.76 -5.69
N ASN A 87 -0.12 13.52 -5.90
CA ASN A 87 -1.11 13.77 -4.85
C ASN A 87 -1.87 12.48 -4.50
N LEU A 88 -2.25 11.70 -5.52
CA LEU A 88 -2.85 10.38 -5.35
C LEU A 88 -1.92 9.39 -4.65
N LEU A 89 -0.62 9.42 -4.98
CA LEU A 89 0.40 8.63 -4.32
C LEU A 89 0.48 8.94 -2.82
N ILE A 90 0.67 10.21 -2.46
CA ILE A 90 0.82 10.64 -1.07
C ILE A 90 -0.43 10.27 -0.29
N LEU A 91 -1.61 10.54 -0.85
CA LEU A 91 -2.88 10.17 -0.23
C LEU A 91 -2.94 8.66 0.03
N SER A 92 -2.57 7.84 -0.95
CA SER A 92 -2.57 6.39 -0.81
C SER A 92 -1.61 5.90 0.27
N ILE A 93 -0.41 6.47 0.37
CA ILE A 93 0.57 6.09 1.40
C ILE A 93 0.08 6.49 2.80
N VAL A 94 -0.49 7.69 2.93
CA VAL A 94 -1.06 8.15 4.22
C VAL A 94 -2.23 7.26 4.64
N LEU A 95 -3.10 6.90 3.71
CA LEU A 95 -4.22 5.98 3.97
C LEU A 95 -3.72 4.59 4.40
N ASP A 96 -2.65 4.10 3.76
CA ASP A 96 -1.99 2.85 4.13
C ASP A 96 -1.46 2.86 5.57
N LEU A 97 -0.75 3.93 5.93
CA LEU A 97 -0.23 4.13 7.28
C LEU A 97 -1.35 4.19 8.31
N LEU A 98 -2.44 4.90 8.02
CA LEU A 98 -3.61 4.99 8.91
C LEU A 98 -4.27 3.62 9.12
N VAL A 99 -4.43 2.83 8.06
CA VAL A 99 -4.96 1.46 8.17
C VAL A 99 -4.04 0.58 9.01
N ASN A 100 -2.73 0.65 8.79
CA ASN A 100 -1.75 -0.12 9.57
C ASN A 100 -1.71 0.31 11.05
N MET A 101 -1.78 1.61 11.33
CA MET A 101 -1.86 2.11 12.71
C MET A 101 -3.12 1.62 13.42
N LYS A 102 -4.27 1.63 12.74
CA LYS A 102 -5.51 1.06 13.29
C LYS A 102 -5.39 -0.43 13.56
N GLU A 103 -4.77 -1.21 12.69
CA GLU A 103 -4.52 -2.64 12.95
C GLU A 103 -3.67 -2.88 14.19
N ILE A 104 -2.59 -2.11 14.37
CA ILE A 104 -1.71 -2.22 15.54
C ILE A 104 -2.45 -1.82 16.82
N SER A 105 -3.20 -0.71 16.76
CA SER A 105 -3.99 -0.21 17.89
C SER A 105 -5.05 -1.21 18.37
N PHE A 106 -5.76 -1.86 17.44
CA PHE A 106 -6.77 -2.86 17.77
C PHE A 106 -6.18 -4.17 18.32
N LYS A 107 -5.01 -4.61 17.83
CA LYS A 107 -4.32 -5.78 18.39
C LYS A 107 -3.80 -5.57 19.81
N LYS A 108 -3.52 -4.33 20.21
CA LYS A 108 -3.06 -3.98 21.56
C LYS A 108 -4.19 -3.87 22.60
N LYS A 109 -5.45 -3.94 22.17
CA LYS A 109 -6.63 -3.75 23.03
C LYS A 109 -7.20 -5.06 23.62
N ILE A 110 -6.44 -6.15 23.55
CA ILE A 110 -6.73 -7.45 24.17
C ILE A 110 -5.66 -7.74 25.21
#